data_AF-A0A3C0QLX0-F1
#
_entry.id   AF-A0A3C0QLX0-F1
#
_cell.length_a   1.000
_cell.length_b   1.000
_cell.length_c   1.000
_cell.angle_alpha   90.00
_cell.angle_beta   90.00
_cell.angle_gamma   90.00
#
_symmetry.space_group_name_H-M   'P 1'
#
loop_
_entity.id
_entity.type
_entity.pdbx_description
1 polymer ?
#
loop_
_entity_poly.entity_id
_entity_poly.type
_entity_poly.pdbx_seq_one_letter_code
_entity_poly.pdbx_strand_id
1 'polypeptide(L)'
;MKTNKNVKGFTLVELIVVIAIIGVLAAILVPSMLGYVKKSKVSAANSNAKSLYDAANTACVELDTQGTPVEDGDLDAKAGDEAFVGQVKEYFNGVTELGTATVRVENHMAVAALCTDKGGTYTGTYPHPTTVDNYPDASLDYAQNGDGE
;
A
#
# COMPACT_ATOMS: atom_id res chain seq x y z
N MET A 1 22.93 35.44 52.31
CA MET A 1 22.16 36.15 51.26
C MET A 1 21.22 35.16 50.61
N LYS A 2 19.90 35.23 50.86
CA LYS A 2 18.90 34.31 50.29
C LYS A 2 18.18 35.00 49.14
N THR A 3 18.46 34.56 47.92
CA THR A 3 17.84 35.06 46.69
C THR A 3 16.47 34.39 46.52
N ASN A 4 15.39 35.10 46.84
CA ASN A 4 14.03 34.61 46.55
C ASN A 4 13.82 34.62 45.04
N LYS A 5 13.85 33.44 44.41
CA LYS A 5 13.46 33.26 43.02
C LYS A 5 11.93 33.38 42.96
N ASN A 6 11.42 34.47 42.37
CA ASN A 6 10.01 34.60 42.03
C ASN A 6 9.64 33.50 41.03
N VAL A 7 9.03 32.42 41.51
CA VAL A 7 8.45 31.41 40.65
C VAL A 7 7.14 32.00 40.12
N LYS A 8 7.15 32.48 38.89
CA LYS A 8 5.93 32.85 38.17
C LYS A 8 5.14 31.57 37.91
N GLY A 9 4.00 31.42 38.59
CA GLY A 9 3.07 30.31 38.35
C GLY A 9 2.26 30.55 37.08
N PHE A 10 2.00 29.49 36.33
CA PHE A 10 1.09 29.50 35.17
C PHE A 10 -0.35 29.72 35.64
N THR A 11 -1.12 30.58 34.98
CA THR A 11 -2.50 30.84 35.38
C THR A 11 -3.44 29.76 34.81
N LEU A 12 -4.49 29.41 35.56
CA LEU A 12 -5.51 28.47 35.06
C LEU A 12 -6.23 29.02 33.83
N VAL A 13 -6.36 30.35 33.72
CA VAL A 13 -6.98 31.01 32.57
C VAL A 13 -6.12 30.84 31.31
N GLU A 14 -4.80 30.99 31.41
CA GLU A 14 -3.89 30.71 30.29
C GLU A 14 -4.03 29.26 29.81
N LEU A 15 -4.21 28.30 30.71
CA LEU A 15 -4.41 26.90 30.34
C LEU A 15 -5.73 26.70 29.57
N ILE A 16 -6.82 27.30 30.05
CA ILE A 16 -8.16 27.15 29.46
C ILE A 16 -8.20 27.73 28.04
N VAL A 17 -7.58 28.89 27.81
CA VAL A 17 -7.53 29.49 26.48
C VAL A 17 -6.71 28.64 25.51
N VAL A 18 -5.60 28.05 25.97
CA VAL A 18 -4.75 27.18 25.13
C VAL A 18 -5.50 25.92 24.70
N ILE A 19 -6.17 25.22 25.63
CA ILE A 19 -6.94 24.02 25.26
C ILE A 19 -8.13 24.36 24.35
N ALA A 20 -8.73 25.54 24.50
CA ALA A 20 -9.82 25.99 23.62
C ALA A 20 -9.32 26.18 22.17
N ILE A 21 -8.16 26.82 21.97
CA ILE A 21 -7.55 26.99 20.64
C ILE A 21 -7.15 25.63 20.05
N ILE A 22 -6.50 24.76 20.85
CA ILE A 22 -6.13 23.40 20.40
C ILE A 22 -7.39 22.62 19.99
N GLY A 23 -8.49 22.75 20.73
CA GLY A 23 -9.76 22.10 20.42
C GLY A 23 -10.33 22.50 19.06
N VAL A 24 -10.33 23.80 18.75
CA VAL A 24 -10.79 24.31 17.43
C VAL A 24 -9.88 23.84 16.30
N LEU A 25 -8.56 23.89 16.48
CA LEU A 25 -7.60 23.42 15.48
C LEU A 25 -7.74 21.92 15.22
N ALA A 26 -7.87 21.12 16.28
CA ALA A 26 -8.06 19.68 16.18
C ALA A 26 -9.35 19.32 15.44
N ALA A 27 -10.45 20.04 15.69
CA ALA A 27 -11.74 19.78 15.05
C ALA A 27 -11.68 19.90 13.51
N ILE A 28 -10.91 20.84 12.98
CA ILE A 28 -10.74 21.03 11.53
C ILE A 28 -9.68 20.07 10.96
N LEU A 29 -8.61 19.82 11.72
CA LEU A 29 -7.47 19.03 11.26
C LEU A 29 -7.78 17.54 11.13
N VAL A 30 -8.48 16.95 12.08
CA VAL A 30 -8.75 15.50 12.13
C VAL A 30 -9.41 14.96 10.85
N PRO A 31 -10.55 15.50 10.36
CA PRO A 31 -11.19 14.96 9.15
C PRO A 31 -10.30 15.11 7.90
N SER A 32 -9.56 16.21 7.78
CA SER A 32 -8.64 16.44 6.65
C SER A 32 -7.47 15.44 6.64
N MET A 33 -6.88 15.18 7.82
CA MET A 33 -5.79 14.23 7.98
C MET A 33 -6.21 12.80 7.63
N LEU A 34 -7.43 12.38 7.99
CA LEU A 34 -7.93 11.04 7.67
C LEU A 34 -8.00 10.79 6.16
N GLY A 35 -8.49 11.76 5.39
CA GLY A 35 -8.53 11.68 3.92
C GLY A 35 -7.13 11.60 3.30
N TYR A 36 -6.20 12.41 3.81
CA TYR A 36 -4.81 12.40 3.34
C TYR A 36 -4.13 11.05 3.62
N VAL A 37 -4.29 10.51 4.83
CA VAL A 37 -3.74 9.20 5.21
C VAL A 37 -4.30 8.09 4.32
N LYS A 38 -5.62 8.06 4.07
CA LYS A 38 -6.24 7.09 3.15
C LYS A 38 -5.58 7.16 1.77
N LYS A 39 -5.48 8.36 1.18
CA LYS A 39 -4.86 8.55 -0.13
C LYS A 39 -3.40 8.10 -0.16
N SER A 40 -2.61 8.43 0.87
CA SER A 40 -1.23 7.98 0.98
C SER A 40 -1.11 6.46 1.08
N LYS A 41 -2.03 5.79 1.79
CA LYS A 41 -2.04 4.32 1.93
C LYS A 41 -2.40 3.62 0.62
N VAL A 42 -3.42 4.11 -0.09
CA VAL A 42 -3.76 3.59 -1.43
C VAL A 42 -2.60 3.80 -2.40
N SER A 43 -1.97 4.98 -2.40
CA SER A 43 -0.79 5.24 -3.23
C SER A 43 0.38 4.30 -2.91
N ALA A 44 0.62 4.00 -1.63
CA ALA A 44 1.65 3.05 -1.24
C ALA A 44 1.32 1.62 -1.70
N ALA A 45 0.06 1.20 -1.62
CA ALA A 45 -0.38 -0.09 -2.14
C ALA A 45 -0.19 -0.19 -3.66
N ASN A 46 -0.50 0.87 -4.43
CA ASN A 46 -0.24 0.88 -5.88
C ASN A 46 1.25 0.78 -6.21
N SER A 47 2.12 1.47 -5.45
CA SER A 47 3.57 1.34 -5.61
C SER A 47 4.04 -0.08 -5.34
N ASN A 48 3.49 -0.74 -4.32
CA ASN A 48 3.80 -2.14 -4.03
C ASN A 48 3.30 -3.08 -5.13
N ALA A 49 2.10 -2.84 -5.68
CA ALA A 49 1.56 -3.63 -6.79
C ALA A 49 2.44 -3.49 -8.04
N LYS A 50 2.97 -2.30 -8.31
CA LYS A 50 3.95 -2.09 -9.38
C LYS A 50 5.25 -2.87 -9.14
N SER A 51 5.83 -2.78 -7.93
CA SER A 51 7.05 -3.54 -7.60
C SER A 51 6.83 -5.05 -7.73
N LEU A 52 5.65 -5.52 -7.31
CA LEU A 52 5.24 -6.91 -7.45
C LEU A 52 5.14 -7.32 -8.93
N TYR A 53 4.51 -6.50 -9.76
CA TYR A 53 4.43 -6.72 -11.20
C TYR A 53 5.81 -6.82 -11.84
N ASP A 54 6.70 -5.85 -11.57
CA ASP A 54 8.04 -5.80 -12.18
C ASP A 54 8.86 -7.06 -11.78
N ALA A 55 8.77 -7.47 -10.52
CA ALA A 55 9.40 -8.69 -10.01
C ALA A 55 8.82 -9.95 -10.67
N ALA A 56 7.49 -10.06 -10.75
CA ALA A 56 6.83 -11.20 -11.36
C ALA A 56 7.08 -11.30 -12.86
N ASN A 57 7.11 -10.19 -13.58
CA ASN A 57 7.47 -10.16 -14.99
C ASN A 57 8.90 -10.65 -15.22
N THR A 58 9.84 -10.23 -14.37
CA THR A 58 11.22 -10.71 -14.42
C THR A 58 11.30 -12.20 -14.12
N ALA A 59 10.58 -12.69 -13.11
CA ALA A 59 10.50 -14.11 -12.79
C ALA A 59 9.96 -14.95 -13.96
N CYS A 60 8.88 -14.49 -14.61
CA CYS A 60 8.31 -15.19 -15.76
C CYS A 60 9.32 -15.33 -16.90
N VAL A 61 10.03 -14.25 -17.25
CA VAL A 61 11.05 -14.25 -18.32
C VAL A 61 12.21 -15.20 -18.00
N GLU A 62 12.68 -15.22 -16.76
CA GLU A 62 13.80 -16.09 -16.37
C GLU A 62 13.41 -17.57 -16.35
N LEU A 63 12.22 -17.89 -15.86
CA LEU A 63 11.69 -19.25 -15.85
C LEU A 63 11.40 -19.77 -17.26
N ASP A 64 10.89 -18.92 -18.15
CA ASP A 64 10.73 -19.26 -19.56
C ASP A 64 12.09 -19.56 -20.22
N THR A 65 13.11 -18.75 -19.92
CA THR A 65 14.49 -18.98 -20.40
C THR A 65 15.08 -20.29 -19.87
N GLN A 66 14.69 -20.73 -18.67
CA GLN A 66 15.10 -22.00 -18.06
C GLN A 66 14.32 -23.21 -18.57
N GLY A 67 13.30 -23.00 -19.42
CA GLY A 67 12.45 -24.06 -19.96
C GLY A 67 11.37 -24.55 -18.97
N THR A 68 11.09 -23.77 -17.93
CA THR A 68 10.03 -24.02 -16.94
C THR A 68 9.04 -22.86 -16.94
N PRO A 69 8.34 -22.60 -18.06
CA PRO A 69 7.47 -21.44 -18.17
C PRO A 69 6.40 -21.41 -17.08
N VAL A 70 6.07 -20.22 -16.62
CA VAL A 70 5.01 -19.97 -15.64
C VAL A 70 3.65 -20.18 -16.31
N GLU A 71 2.77 -20.94 -15.67
CA GLU A 71 1.42 -21.18 -16.18
C GLU A 71 0.58 -19.88 -16.19
N ASP A 72 -0.24 -19.73 -17.22
CA ASP A 72 -1.18 -18.62 -17.33
C ASP A 72 -2.26 -18.70 -16.24
N GLY A 73 -2.68 -17.54 -15.74
CA GLY A 73 -3.73 -17.40 -14.73
C GLY A 73 -3.41 -16.41 -13.62
N ASP A 74 -4.26 -16.41 -12.60
CA ASP A 74 -4.10 -15.56 -11.41
C ASP A 74 -3.28 -16.31 -10.35
N LEU A 75 -2.00 -15.95 -10.25
CA LEU A 75 -1.03 -16.61 -9.40
C LEU A 75 -0.81 -15.84 -8.10
N ASP A 76 -0.84 -16.54 -6.97
CA ASP A 76 -0.44 -15.98 -5.69
C ASP A 76 1.10 -15.96 -5.60
N ALA A 77 1.66 -14.76 -5.56
CA ALA A 77 3.09 -14.49 -5.54
C ALA A 77 3.75 -14.73 -4.15
N LYS A 78 2.96 -15.14 -3.15
CA LYS A 78 3.43 -15.51 -1.82
C LYS A 78 3.31 -17.00 -1.54
N ALA A 79 2.28 -17.63 -2.11
CA ALA A 79 1.94 -19.03 -1.89
C ALA A 79 1.46 -19.65 -3.20
N GLY A 80 2.28 -20.49 -3.82
CA GLY A 80 2.00 -21.05 -5.13
C GLY A 80 3.17 -21.88 -5.62
N ASP A 81 3.40 -21.87 -6.93
CA ASP A 81 4.57 -22.49 -7.54
C ASP A 81 5.87 -22.00 -6.88
N GLU A 82 6.64 -22.92 -6.31
CA GLU A 82 7.82 -22.57 -5.51
C GLU A 82 8.92 -21.90 -6.34
N ALA A 83 9.02 -22.22 -7.64
CA ALA A 83 10.01 -21.61 -8.52
C ALA A 83 9.64 -20.15 -8.80
N PHE A 84 8.39 -19.90 -9.19
CA PHE A 84 7.87 -18.54 -9.39
C PHE A 84 7.93 -17.70 -8.12
N VAL A 85 7.37 -18.22 -7.02
CA VAL A 85 7.34 -17.52 -5.73
C VAL A 85 8.75 -17.28 -5.19
N GLY A 86 9.67 -18.23 -5.37
CA GLY A 86 11.08 -18.08 -4.98
C GLY A 86 11.74 -16.91 -5.69
N GLN A 87 11.57 -16.83 -7.00
CA GLN A 87 12.19 -15.79 -7.81
C GLN A 87 11.54 -14.42 -7.63
N VAL A 88 10.21 -14.34 -7.46
CA VAL A 88 9.54 -13.10 -7.07
C VAL A 88 10.10 -12.56 -5.75
N LYS A 89 10.36 -13.42 -4.76
CA LYS A 89 10.95 -13.02 -3.47
C LYS A 89 12.40 -12.53 -3.59
N GLU A 90 13.14 -13.03 -4.57
CA GLU A 90 14.50 -12.56 -4.87
C GLU A 90 14.47 -11.12 -5.41
N TYR A 91 13.54 -10.83 -6.31
CA TYR A 91 13.40 -9.48 -6.90
C TYR A 91 12.63 -8.49 -6.02
N PHE A 92 11.68 -8.97 -5.22
CA PHE A 92 10.86 -8.15 -4.34
C PHE A 92 10.65 -8.82 -2.98
N ASN A 93 11.63 -8.64 -2.09
CA ASN A 93 11.59 -9.16 -0.72
C ASN A 93 10.35 -8.68 0.07
N GLY A 94 9.88 -7.47 -0.22
CA GLY A 94 8.70 -6.85 0.40
C GLY A 94 7.38 -7.60 0.14
N VAL A 95 7.33 -8.55 -0.81
CA VAL A 95 6.14 -9.37 -1.09
C VAL A 95 5.63 -10.11 0.16
N THR A 96 6.53 -10.44 1.09
CA THR A 96 6.20 -11.13 2.34
C THR A 96 5.46 -10.25 3.35
N GLU A 97 5.57 -8.92 3.22
CA GLU A 97 4.91 -7.96 4.10
C GLU A 97 3.51 -7.55 3.62
N LEU A 98 3.15 -7.91 2.38
CA LEU A 98 1.82 -7.67 1.82
C LEU A 98 0.77 -8.58 2.46
N GLY A 99 -0.49 -8.17 2.45
CA GLY A 99 -1.61 -9.04 2.84
C GLY A 99 -1.84 -10.10 1.77
N THR A 100 -2.30 -9.63 0.62
CA THR A 100 -2.51 -10.38 -0.63
C THR A 100 -1.48 -9.91 -1.65
N ALA A 101 -1.00 -10.82 -2.50
CA ALA A 101 -0.15 -10.50 -3.63
C ALA A 101 -0.49 -11.47 -4.76
N THR A 102 -1.27 -11.02 -5.74
CA THR A 102 -1.72 -11.84 -6.85
C THR A 102 -1.28 -11.18 -8.16
N VAL A 103 -0.79 -11.98 -9.08
CA VAL A 103 -0.31 -11.55 -10.40
C VAL A 103 -1.07 -12.33 -11.45
N ARG A 104 -1.62 -11.62 -12.44
CA ARG A 104 -2.19 -12.25 -13.63
C ARG A 104 -1.10 -12.46 -14.66
N VAL A 105 -0.97 -13.69 -15.12
CA VAL A 105 -0.04 -14.12 -16.16
C VAL A 105 -0.82 -14.53 -17.40
N GLU A 106 -0.42 -14.01 -18.55
CA GLU A 106 -0.94 -14.39 -19.87
C GLU A 106 0.21 -14.54 -20.85
N ASN A 107 0.21 -15.62 -21.64
CA ASN A 107 1.31 -15.97 -22.54
C ASN A 107 2.67 -16.00 -21.82
N HIS A 108 2.70 -16.57 -20.60
CA HIS A 108 3.88 -16.66 -19.75
C HIS A 108 4.49 -15.31 -19.37
N MET A 109 3.71 -14.22 -19.38
CA MET A 109 4.15 -12.88 -19.01
C MET A 109 3.18 -12.26 -18.00
N ALA A 110 3.70 -11.51 -17.02
CA ALA A 110 2.83 -10.78 -16.12
C ALA A 110 2.12 -9.65 -16.88
N VAL A 111 0.79 -9.56 -16.74
CA VAL A 111 -0.04 -8.53 -17.39
C VAL A 111 -0.74 -7.61 -16.40
N ALA A 112 -0.97 -8.07 -15.17
CA ALA A 112 -1.52 -7.26 -14.09
C ALA A 112 -1.06 -7.77 -12.73
N ALA A 113 -1.07 -6.89 -11.72
CA ALA A 113 -0.81 -7.25 -10.34
C ALA A 113 -1.77 -6.54 -9.40
N LEU A 114 -2.16 -7.25 -8.34
CA LEU A 114 -2.95 -6.74 -7.24
C LEU A 114 -2.23 -7.09 -5.94
N CYS A 115 -2.17 -6.12 -5.03
CA CYS A 115 -1.75 -6.41 -3.66
C CYS A 115 -2.57 -5.65 -2.64
N THR A 116 -2.56 -6.15 -1.42
CA THR A 116 -3.09 -5.41 -0.27
C THR A 116 -1.98 -5.10 0.73
N ASP A 117 -2.16 -4.04 1.50
CA ASP A 117 -1.33 -3.82 2.69
C ASP A 117 -1.45 -5.00 3.66
N LYS A 118 -0.53 -5.09 4.64
CA LYS A 118 -0.52 -6.19 5.61
C LYS A 118 -1.86 -6.41 6.33
N GLY A 119 -2.63 -5.32 6.53
CA GLY A 119 -3.95 -5.37 7.16
C GLY A 119 -5.08 -5.81 6.23
N GLY A 120 -4.82 -6.05 4.94
CA GLY A 120 -5.84 -6.35 3.95
C GLY A 120 -6.84 -5.22 3.72
N THR A 121 -6.51 -4.01 4.19
CA THR A 121 -7.40 -2.85 4.14
C THR A 121 -7.24 -2.16 2.81
N TYR A 122 -6.02 -1.74 2.47
CA TYR A 122 -5.73 -0.93 1.29
C TYR A 122 -5.27 -1.80 0.12
N THR A 123 -6.09 -1.85 -0.93
CA THR A 123 -5.78 -2.53 -2.18
C THR A 123 -5.10 -1.59 -3.16
N GLY A 124 -4.04 -2.08 -3.80
CA GLY A 124 -3.39 -1.42 -4.92
C GLY A 124 -3.27 -2.34 -6.12
N THR A 125 -3.26 -1.75 -7.31
CA THR A 125 -3.27 -2.48 -8.58
C THR A 125 -2.29 -1.86 -9.58
N TYR A 126 -1.88 -2.66 -10.55
CA TYR A 126 -1.04 -2.27 -11.69
C TYR A 126 -1.42 -3.12 -12.91
N PRO A 127 -1.41 -2.60 -14.15
CA PRO A 127 -1.01 -1.24 -14.57
C PRO A 127 -2.00 -0.13 -14.21
N HIS A 128 -3.29 -0.41 -14.11
CA HIS A 128 -4.28 0.59 -13.73
C HIS A 128 -4.33 0.74 -12.20
N PRO A 129 -3.96 1.90 -11.62
CA PRO A 129 -3.85 2.06 -10.18
C PRO A 129 -5.20 2.28 -9.50
N THR A 130 -5.41 1.67 -8.34
CA THR A 130 -6.56 1.94 -7.47
C THR A 130 -6.61 3.42 -7.10
N THR A 131 -7.78 4.02 -7.22
CA THR A 131 -8.09 5.38 -6.78
C THR A 131 -8.85 5.35 -5.45
N VAL A 132 -9.10 6.52 -4.85
CA VAL A 132 -9.90 6.58 -3.62
C VAL A 132 -11.39 6.33 -3.87
N ASP A 133 -11.84 6.45 -5.12
CA ASP A 133 -13.23 6.37 -5.55
C ASP A 133 -13.63 4.94 -5.89
N ASN A 134 -12.71 4.13 -6.44
CA ASN A 134 -12.91 2.70 -6.72
C ASN A 134 -12.39 1.77 -5.60
N TYR A 135 -11.95 2.35 -4.48
CA TYR A 135 -11.61 1.62 -3.27
C TYR A 135 -12.89 1.35 -2.44
N PRO A 136 -13.15 0.10 -1.97
CA PRO A 136 -12.24 -1.05 -1.94
C PRO A 136 -12.40 -2.05 -3.09
N ASP A 137 -13.18 -1.73 -4.12
CA ASP A 137 -13.65 -2.66 -5.16
C ASP A 137 -12.61 -3.01 -6.25
N ALA A 138 -11.36 -2.55 -6.10
CA ALA A 138 -10.27 -2.85 -7.03
C ALA A 138 -10.00 -4.36 -7.12
N SER A 139 -9.99 -4.88 -8.35
CA SER A 139 -9.78 -6.29 -8.70
C SER A 139 -8.64 -6.45 -9.72
N LEU A 140 -8.23 -7.70 -9.99
CA LEU A 140 -7.29 -7.99 -11.08
C LEU A 140 -7.88 -7.64 -12.45
N ASP A 141 -9.18 -7.82 -12.65
CA ASP A 141 -9.86 -7.43 -13.89
C ASP A 141 -9.83 -5.91 -14.08
N TYR A 142 -10.02 -5.14 -13.00
CA TYR A 142 -9.82 -3.69 -13.01
C TYR A 142 -8.37 -3.33 -13.35
N ALA A 143 -7.40 -4.02 -12.72
CA ALA A 143 -5.98 -3.78 -12.94
C ALA A 143 -5.59 -3.95 -14.42
N GLN A 144 -6.14 -4.96 -15.09
CA GLN A 144 -5.85 -5.29 -16.48
C GLN A 144 -6.58 -4.34 -17.46
N ASN A 145 -7.88 -4.14 -17.30
CA ASN A 145 -8.70 -3.47 -18.32
C ASN A 145 -8.95 -1.98 -18.03
N GLY A 146 -8.82 -1.55 -16.77
CA GLY A 146 -9.10 -0.18 -16.35
C GLY A 146 -10.58 0.14 -16.17
N ASP A 147 -11.47 -0.86 -16.25
CA ASP A 147 -12.93 -0.75 -16.32
C ASP A 147 -13.62 -0.43 -14.98
N GLY A 148 -13.11 0.56 -14.24
CA GLY A 148 -13.61 0.93 -12.90
C GLY A 148 -13.98 2.39 -12.74
N GLU A 149 -14.42 3.06 -13.81
CA GLU A 149 -15.20 4.32 -13.72
C GLU A 149 -16.71 4.04 -13.66
#